data_AF-A0A645G2Y5-F1
#
_entry.id   AF-A0A645G2Y5-F1
#
_cell.length_a   1.000
_cell.length_b   1.000
_cell.length_c   1.000
_cell.angle_alpha   90.00
_cell.angle_beta   90.00
_cell.angle_gamma   90.00
#
_symmetry.space_group_name_H-M   'P 1'
#
loop_
_entity.id
_entity.type
_entity.pdbx_description
1 polymer ?
#
loop_
_entity_poly.entity_id
_entity_poly.type
_entity_poly.pdbx_seq_one_letter_code
_entity_poly.pdbx_strand_id
1 'polypeptide(L)'
;MCVWNVPDEQIETVGNIMAEFPEVTHCYERPRYPDWQYNLFTMVHSYNPEDCKKVAEKISEATGIKDYTLFFSEKEFKKTGVRL
;
A
#
# COMPACT_ATOMS: atom_id res chain seq x y z
N MET A 1 -4.10 3.30 -4.02
CA MET A 1 -2.82 2.63 -3.66
C MET A 1 -2.21 3.37 -2.50
N CYS A 2 -1.78 2.68 -1.45
CA CYS A 2 -0.96 3.26 -0.40
C CYS A 2 0.50 2.85 -0.62
N VAL A 3 1.44 3.78 -0.42
CA VAL A 3 2.87 3.51 -0.45
C VAL A 3 3.47 3.82 0.91
N TRP A 4 4.39 2.97 1.36
CA TRP A 4 4.89 2.95 2.73
C TRP A 4 6.41 2.96 2.71
N ASN A 5 7.01 3.79 3.56
CA ASN A 5 8.45 3.83 3.77
C ASN A 5 8.76 2.99 5.01
N VAL A 6 9.06 1.72 4.79
CA VAL A 6 9.21 0.71 5.84
C VAL A 6 10.70 0.43 6.03
N PRO A 7 11.26 0.47 7.24
CA PRO A 7 12.65 0.07 7.48
C PRO A 7 12.95 -1.31 6.89
N ASP A 8 14.10 -1.48 6.23
CA ASP A 8 14.40 -2.67 5.45
C ASP A 8 14.37 -3.95 6.29
N GLU A 9 14.79 -3.85 7.55
CA GLU A 9 14.76 -4.95 8.50
C GLU A 9 13.35 -5.37 8.95
N GLN A 10 12.33 -4.57 8.66
CA GLN A 10 10.93 -4.82 9.04
C GLN A 10 10.04 -5.19 7.84
N ILE A 11 10.57 -5.18 6.61
CA ILE A 11 9.77 -5.34 5.39
C ILE A 11 8.92 -6.60 5.39
N GLU A 12 9.49 -7.75 5.73
CA GLU A 12 8.77 -9.02 5.73
C GLU A 12 7.65 -9.02 6.78
N THR A 13 7.96 -8.60 8.02
CA THR A 13 6.97 -8.55 9.11
C THR A 13 5.83 -7.58 8.79
N VAL A 14 6.14 -6.37 8.35
CA VAL A 14 5.15 -5.34 8.03
C VAL A 14 4.34 -5.74 6.80
N GLY A 15 4.98 -6.29 5.77
CA GLY A 15 4.32 -6.80 4.57
C GLY A 15 3.29 -7.89 4.88
N ASN A 16 3.63 -8.82 5.77
CA ASN A 16 2.72 -9.87 6.23
C ASN A 16 1.52 -9.28 6.98
N ILE A 17 1.74 -8.36 7.94
CA ILE A 17 0.65 -7.68 8.66
C ILE A 17 -0.27 -6.95 7.67
N MET A 18 0.29 -6.21 6.72
CA MET A 18 -0.49 -5.47 5.73
C MET A 18 -1.32 -6.38 4.82
N ALA A 19 -0.80 -7.55 4.46
CA ALA A 19 -1.49 -8.52 3.60
C ALA A 19 -2.68 -9.20 4.29
N GLU A 20 -2.74 -9.19 5.63
CA GLU A 20 -3.87 -9.75 6.39
C GLU A 20 -5.10 -8.84 6.40
N PHE A 21 -4.97 -7.57 6.01
CA PHE A 21 -6.11 -6.64 5.94
C PHE A 21 -7.04 -7.02 4.78
N PRO A 22 -8.34 -7.30 5.01
CA PRO A 22 -9.28 -7.66 3.95
C PRO A 22 -9.43 -6.62 2.84
N GLU A 23 -9.19 -5.34 3.15
CA GLU A 23 -9.24 -4.23 2.20
C GLU A 23 -8.00 -4.16 1.28
N VAL A 24 -6.93 -4.89 1.59
CA VAL A 24 -5.69 -4.97 0.79
C VAL A 24 -5.78 -6.16 -0.16
N THR A 25 -5.90 -5.89 -1.46
CA THR A 25 -5.98 -6.95 -2.48
C THR A 25 -4.64 -7.39 -3.02
N HIS A 26 -3.63 -6.52 -2.94
CA HIS A 26 -2.27 -6.78 -3.40
C HIS A 26 -1.29 -6.05 -2.48
N CYS A 27 -0.19 -6.70 -2.13
CA CYS A 27 0.90 -6.15 -1.33
C CYS A 27 2.21 -6.46 -2.05
N TYR A 28 3.02 -5.45 -2.36
CA TYR A 28 4.26 -5.60 -3.12
C TYR A 28 5.41 -4.88 -2.45
N GLU A 29 6.55 -5.56 -2.33
CA GLU A 29 7.84 -4.92 -2.10
C GLU A 29 8.40 -4.39 -3.43
N ARG A 30 9.03 -3.22 -3.39
CA ARG A 30 9.78 -2.64 -4.51
C ARG A 30 11.07 -2.00 -3.99
N PRO A 31 12.14 -1.97 -4.81
CA PRO A 31 13.37 -1.29 -4.43
C PRO A 31 13.16 0.22 -4.27
N ARG A 32 13.98 0.84 -3.41
CA ARG A 32 14.09 2.29 -3.31
C ARG A 32 14.97 2.87 -4.41
N TYR A 33 14.75 4.13 -4.72
CA TYR A 33 15.58 4.95 -5.60
C TYR A 33 15.89 6.29 -4.91
N PRO A 34 16.90 7.06 -5.35
CA PRO A 34 17.28 8.33 -4.72
C PRO A 34 16.08 9.28 -4.49
N ASP A 35 15.21 9.40 -5.48
CA ASP A 35 14.01 10.27 -5.42
C ASP A 35 12.75 9.54 -4.93
N TRP A 36 12.87 8.26 -4.53
CA TRP A 36 11.74 7.41 -4.16
C TRP A 36 12.06 6.47 -3.00
N GLN A 37 11.61 6.86 -1.81
CA GLN A 37 11.93 6.13 -0.56
C GLN A 37 10.86 5.12 -0.14
N TYR A 38 9.74 4.98 -0.87
CA TYR A 38 8.70 4.02 -0.53
C TYR A 38 9.02 2.64 -1.11
N ASN A 39 9.13 1.63 -0.25
CA ASN A 39 9.54 0.27 -0.61
C ASN A 39 8.43 -0.78 -0.43
N LEU A 40 7.28 -0.44 0.18
CA LEU A 40 6.13 -1.33 0.29
C LEU A 40 4.86 -0.66 -0.24
N PHE A 41 4.05 -1.42 -0.98
CA PHE A 41 2.92 -0.90 -1.77
C PHE A 41 1.68 -1.76 -1.51
N THR A 42 0.58 -1.15 -1.06
CA THR A 42 -0.69 -1.84 -0.82
C THR A 42 -1.81 -1.30 -1.71
N MET A 43 -2.51 -2.22 -2.40
CA MET A 43 -3.72 -1.91 -3.16
C MET A 43 -4.95 -1.97 -2.24
N VAL A 44 -5.16 -0.88 -1.52
CA VAL A 44 -6.33 -0.67 -0.65
C VAL A 44 -7.57 -0.33 -1.48
N HIS A 45 -8.67 -1.05 -1.24
CA HIS A 45 -9.98 -0.79 -1.85
C HIS A 45 -11.03 -0.53 -0.78
N SER A 46 -11.85 0.50 -1.01
CA SER A 46 -13.05 0.80 -0.22
C SER A 46 -14.04 1.59 -1.07
N TYR A 47 -15.20 1.94 -0.51
CA TYR A 47 -16.28 2.60 -1.26
C TYR A 47 -16.02 4.08 -1.58
N ASN A 48 -15.21 4.77 -0.78
CA ASN A 48 -14.91 6.19 -0.97
C ASN A 48 -13.49 6.53 -0.46
N PRO A 49 -12.94 7.70 -0.85
CA PRO A 49 -11.59 8.10 -0.44
C PRO A 49 -11.39 8.19 1.07
N GLU A 50 -12.40 8.62 1.82
CA GLU A 50 -12.34 8.77 3.28
C GLU A 50 -12.21 7.42 3.99
N ASP A 51 -12.89 6.39 3.50
CA ASP A 51 -12.75 5.04 4.04
C ASP A 51 -11.38 4.43 3.72
N CYS A 52 -10.81 4.72 2.54
CA CYS A 52 -9.42 4.37 2.23
C CYS A 52 -8.43 5.01 3.21
N LYS A 53 -8.66 6.28 3.60
CA LYS A 53 -7.83 6.97 4.60
C LYS A 53 -7.90 6.26 5.95
N LYS A 54 -9.10 5.92 6.43
CA LYS A 54 -9.29 5.17 7.68
C LYS A 54 -8.61 3.80 7.66
N VAL A 55 -8.65 3.11 6.53
CA VAL A 55 -7.95 1.81 6.38
C VAL A 55 -6.43 2.02 6.45
N ALA A 56 -5.89 3.02 5.76
CA ALA A 56 -4.47 3.34 5.84
C ALA A 56 -4.05 3.75 7.27
N GLU A 57 -4.88 4.51 7.99
CA GLU A 57 -4.64 4.83 9.40
C GLU A 57 -4.59 3.58 10.28
N LYS A 58 -5.56 2.67 10.14
CA LYS A 58 -5.55 1.37 10.86
C LYS A 58 -4.31 0.54 10.56
N ILE A 59 -3.88 0.47 9.30
CA ILE A 59 -2.65 -0.23 8.91
C ILE A 59 -1.43 0.46 9.55
N SER A 60 -1.38 1.79 9.53
CA SER A 60 -0.32 2.59 10.14
C SER A 60 -0.26 2.41 11.66
N GLU A 61 -1.39 2.20 12.32
CA GLU A 61 -1.47 1.88 13.75
C GLU A 61 -0.98 0.46 14.03
N ALA A 62 -1.45 -0.53 13.26
CA ALA A 62 -1.09 -1.94 13.45
C ALA A 62 0.41 -2.22 13.18
N THR A 63 1.00 -1.52 12.22
CA THR A 63 2.40 -1.72 11.79
C THR A 63 3.38 -0.74 12.45
N GLY A 64 2.87 0.36 13.03
CA GLY A 64 3.69 1.47 13.53
C GLY A 64 4.29 2.36 12.44
N ILE A 65 4.11 2.05 11.15
CA ILE A 65 4.68 2.82 10.04
C ILE A 65 3.88 4.10 9.82
N LYS A 66 4.50 5.25 10.08
CA LYS A 66 3.86 6.57 9.98
C LYS A 66 4.15 7.30 8.67
N ASP A 67 5.24 6.94 7.99
CA ASP A 67 5.59 7.52 6.69
C ASP A 67 4.93 6.71 5.56
N TYR A 68 3.79 7.23 5.10
CA TYR A 68 3.04 6.67 3.98
C TYR A 68 2.32 7.76 3.21
N THR A 69 1.92 7.45 1.97
CA THR A 69 1.11 8.33 1.13
C THR A 69 0.04 7.54 0.39
N LEU A 70 -1.15 8.13 0.26
CA LEU A 70 -2.25 7.58 -0.53
C LEU A 70 -2.28 8.21 -1.92
N PHE A 71 -2.19 7.35 -2.94
CA PHE A 71 -2.45 7.70 -4.32
C PHE A 71 -3.81 7.18 -4.74
N PHE A 72 -4.76 8.10 -4.90
CA PHE A 72 -6.07 7.82 -5.47
C PHE A 72 -5.97 7.79 -6.99
N SER A 73 -6.57 6.78 -7.60
CA SER A 73 -6.68 6.73 -9.06
C SER A 73 -7.70 7.78 -9.51
N GLU A 74 -7.27 8.72 -10.34
CA GLU A 74 -8.19 9.70 -10.95
C GLU A 74 -8.87 9.16 -12.20
N LYS A 75 -8.12 8.40 -13.01
CA LYS A 75 -8.60 7.86 -14.28
C LYS A 75 -7.97 6.51 -14.58
N GLU A 76 -8.81 5.55 -14.95
CA GLU A 76 -8.37 4.28 -15.50
C GLU A 76 -8.21 4.40 -17.02
N PHE A 77 -6.98 4.34 -17.52
CA PHE A 77 -6.71 4.35 -18.97
C PHE A 77 -6.84 2.95 -19.58
N LYS A 78 -6.54 1.89 -18.82
CA LYS A 78 -6.63 0.49 -19.25
C LYS A 78 -6.71 -0.44 -18.04
N LYS A 79 -7.67 -1.36 -18.07
CA LYS A 79 -7.73 -2.53 -17.18
C LYS A 79 -8.21 -3.74 -17.98
N THR A 80 -7.28 -4.66 -18.21
CA THR A 80 -7.54 -5.90 -18.94
C THR A 80 -6.76 -7.02 -18.26
N GLY A 81 -7.31 -8.23 -18.20
CA GLY A 81 -6.56 -9.39 -17.72
C GLY A 81 -5.31 -9.67 -18.56
N VAL A 82 -4.37 -10.43 -17.99
CA VAL A 82 -3.20 -10.90 -18.73
C VAL A 82 -3.66 -11.83 -19.86
N ARG A 83 -3.13 -11.61 -21.06
CA ARG A 83 -3.17 -12.58 -22.16
C ARG A 83 -1.76 -13.12 -22.30
N LEU A 84 -1.58 -14.41 -22.00
CA LEU A 84 -0.31 -15.12 -22.18
C LEU A 84 -0.23 -15.70 -23.58
#